data_AF-A0A2S5JDE7-F1
#
_entry.id   AF-A0A2S5JDE7-F1
#
_cell.length_a   1.000
_cell.length_b   1.000
_cell.length_c   1.000
_cell.angle_alpha   90.00
_cell.angle_beta   90.00
_cell.angle_gamma   90.00
#
_symmetry.space_group_name_H-M   'P 1'
#
loop_
_entity.id
_entity.type
_entity.pdbx_description
1 polymer ?
#
loop_
_entity_poly.entity_id
_entity_poly.type
_entity_poly.pdbx_seq_one_letter_code
_entity_poly.pdbx_strand_id
1 'polypeptide(L)' 'MTEHSIGIDISKSHLDVFHLETQTAKRFENSACGFRALRKWLSP' A
#
# COMPACT_ATOMS: atom_id res chain seq x y z
N MET A 1 9.65 19.60 -3.64
CA MET A 1 8.65 18.59 -3.24
C MET A 1 9.22 17.25 -3.64
N THR A 2 9.53 16.37 -2.68
CA THR A 2 9.78 14.96 -3.00
C THR A 2 8.42 14.32 -3.20
N GLU A 3 8.13 13.94 -4.44
CA GLU A 3 6.86 13.32 -4.83
C GLU A 3 6.86 11.86 -4.37
N HIS A 4 6.47 11.61 -3.11
CA HIS A 4 6.28 10.27 -2.57
C HIS A 4 5.10 9.58 -3.25
N SER A 5 5.38 8.96 -4.40
CA SER A 5 4.36 8.33 -5.25
C SER A 5 4.08 6.90 -4.80
N ILE A 6 2.84 6.65 -4.38
CA ILE A 6 2.30 5.32 -4.08
C ILE A 6 1.28 4.96 -5.17
N GLY A 7 1.46 3.81 -5.82
CA GLY A 7 0.43 3.17 -6.64
C GLY A 7 -0.31 2.10 -5.84
N ILE A 8 -1.64 2.03 -5.97
CA ILE A 8 -2.45 0.96 -5.36
C ILE A 8 -3.39 0.38 -6.43
N ASP A 9 -3.21 -0.90 -6.74
CA ASP A 9 -4.19 -1.69 -7.49
C ASP A 9 -5.17 -2.36 -6.52
N ILE A 10 -6.46 -2.31 -6.85
CA ILE A 10 -7.54 -2.71 -5.93
C ILE A 10 -8.35 -3.83 -6.58
N SER A 11 -8.46 -4.95 -5.86
CA SER A 11 -9.36 -6.05 -6.19
C SER A 11 -10.33 -6.31 -5.04
N LYS A 12 -11.25 -7.27 -5.22
CA LYS A 12 -12.20 -7.65 -4.15
C LYS A 12 -11.52 -8.14 -2.87
N SER A 13 -10.38 -8.80 -3.00
CA SER A 13 -9.70 -9.45 -1.88
C SER A 13 -8.39 -8.78 -1.49
N HIS A 14 -7.82 -7.91 -2.32
CA HIS A 14 -6.48 -7.36 -2.09
C HIS A 14 -6.33 -5.88 -2.44
N LEU A 15 -5.38 -5.26 -1.74
CA LEU A 15 -4.76 -3.97 -2.05
C LEU A 15 -3.29 -4.24 -2.38
N ASP A 16 -2.93 -4.10 -3.65
CA ASP A 16 -1.59 -4.32 -4.16
C ASP A 16 -0.87 -2.98 -4.26
N VAL A 17 0.08 -2.74 -3.36
CA VAL A 17 0.70 -1.43 -3.17
C VAL A 17 2.13 -1.45 -3.70
N PHE A 18 2.48 -0.40 -4.46
CA PHE A 18 3.83 -0.18 -4.97
C PHE A 18 4.32 1.22 -4.57
N HIS A 19 5.45 1.28 -3.88
CA HIS A 19 6.11 2.51 -3.49
C HIS A 19 7.22 2.84 -4.49
N LEU A 20 7.05 3.90 -5.27
CA LEU A 20 7.94 4.20 -6.39
C LEU A 20 9.37 4.49 -5.95
N GLU A 21 9.56 5.26 -4.88
CA GLU A 21 10.91 5.68 -4.46
C GLU A 21 11.75 4.52 -3.90
N THR A 22 11.15 3.67 -3.07
CA THR A 22 11.83 2.52 -2.47
C THR A 22 11.79 1.28 -3.37
N GLN A 23 11.06 1.34 -4.49
CA GLN A 23 10.79 0.21 -5.38
C GLN A 23 10.23 -1.02 -4.62
N THR A 24 9.49 -0.77 -3.53
CA THR A 24 8.93 -1.85 -2.70
C THR A 24 7.48 -2.13 -3.07
N ALA A 25 7.15 -3.42 -3.16
CA ALA A 25 5.79 -3.89 -3.37
C ALA A 25 5.30 -4.64 -2.13
N LYS A 26 4.02 -4.44 -1.77
CA LYS A 26 3.39 -5.17 -0.68
C LYS A 26 1.89 -5.35 -0.94
N ARG A 27 1.40 -6.55 -0.67
CA ARG A 27 -0.01 -6.89 -0.75
C ARG A 27 -0.65 -6.87 0.64
N PHE A 28 -1.83 -6.31 0.73
CA PHE A 28 -2.69 -6.34 1.91
C PHE A 28 -4.05 -6.93 1.55
N GLU A 29 -4.77 -7.46 2.52
CA GLU A 29 -6.17 -7.82 2.30
C GLU A 29 -7.04 -6.58 2.09
N ASN A 30 -8.04 -6.69 1.22
CA ASN A 30 -9.11 -5.71 1.12
C ASN A 30 -10.14 -5.95 2.24
N SER A 31 -9.67 -5.76 3.47
CA SER A 31 -10.42 -5.91 4.71
C SER A 31 -10.05 -4.78 5.66
N ALA A 32 -10.86 -4.54 6.70
CA ALA A 32 -10.53 -3.53 7.70
C ALA A 32 -9.17 -3.81 8.39
N CYS A 33 -8.79 -5.08 8.54
CA CYS A 33 -7.49 -5.45 9.09
C CYS A 33 -6.35 -5.13 8.11
N GLY A 34 -6.50 -5.52 6.83
CA GLY A 34 -5.52 -5.21 5.80
C GLY A 34 -5.31 -3.71 5.60
N PHE A 35 -6.38 -2.91 5.67
CA PHE A 35 -6.28 -1.45 5.60
C PHE A 35 -5.50 -0.85 6.79
N ARG A 36 -5.69 -1.38 8.01
CA ARG A 36 -4.87 -0.96 9.18
C ARG A 36 -3.40 -1.31 9.00
N ALA A 37 -3.11 -2.50 8.48
CA ALA A 37 -1.74 -2.92 8.19
C ALA A 37 -1.09 -2.05 7.10
N LEU A 38 -1.85 -1.66 6.06
CA LEU A 38 -1.40 -0.72 5.04
C LEU A 38 -1.08 0.65 5.65
N ARG A 39 -1.98 1.22 6.46
CA ARG A 39 -1.74 2.50 7.14
C ARG A 39 -0.46 2.48 7.98
N LYS A 40 -0.23 1.40 8.73
CA LYS A 40 1.01 1.23 9.52
C LYS A 40 2.25 1.14 8.64
N TRP A 41 2.13 0.60 7.43
CA TRP A 41 3.26 0.51 6.50
C TRP A 41 3.57 1.84 5.81
N LEU A 42 2.55 2.68 5.55
CA LEU A 42 2.70 4.01 4.94
C LEU A 42 3.22 5.09 5.91
N SER A 43 3.08 4.87 7.22
CA SER A 43 3.53 5.80 8.27
C SER A 43 4.51 5.07 9.18
N PRO A 44 5.84 5.15 8.91
CA PRO A 44 6.87 4.53 9.73
C PRO A 44 6.81 4.97 11.20
#